data_AF-A0A537FBI4-F1
#
_entry.id   AF-A0A537FBI4-F1
#
_cell.length_a   1.000
_cell.length_b   1.000
_cell.length_c   1.000
_cell.angle_alpha   90.00
_cell.angle_beta   90.00
_cell.angle_gamma   90.00
#
_symmetry.space_group_name_H-M   'P 1'
#
loop_
_entity.id
_entity.type
_entity.pdbx_description
1 polymer ?
#
loop_
_entity_poly.entity_id
_entity_poly.type
_entity_poly.pdbx_seq_one_letter_code
_entity_poly.pdbx_strand_id
1 'polypeptide(L)'
;MSTSILVWLGLSVPAAAYNFKDSSLAIVVLAVVSTLAILLFRKMKLAPIRGGGARPAKREILRRGLSGGAVVGTVVLLSQELGPIWSGIFAAFPAVFSLTLLFTYRTEGEEFSRAIVKPLMTAALATALPYSIIAGLVFPLFGALVGTGLALLCVAPIAYLLLRF
;
A
#
# COMPACT_ATOMS: atom_id res chain seq x y z
N MET A 1 8.05 -15.28 6.68
CA MET A 1 8.15 -13.84 7.04
C MET A 1 9.59 -13.33 6.91
N SER A 2 10.62 -14.11 7.29
CA SER A 2 12.03 -13.70 7.18
C SER A 2 12.50 -13.46 5.73
N THR A 3 12.17 -14.36 4.79
CA THR A 3 12.60 -14.22 3.38
C THR A 3 12.02 -12.99 2.69
N SER A 4 10.75 -12.65 2.96
CA SER A 4 10.10 -11.47 2.38
C SER A 4 10.70 -10.16 2.88
N ILE A 5 11.08 -10.09 4.16
CA ILE A 5 11.75 -8.91 4.73
C ILE A 5 13.14 -8.74 4.11
N LEU A 6 13.88 -9.83 3.92
CA LEU A 6 15.20 -9.79 3.29
C LEU A 6 15.14 -9.33 1.83
N VAL A 7 14.22 -9.91 1.03
CA VAL A 7 14.01 -9.50 -0.37
C VAL A 7 13.59 -8.03 -0.43
N TRP A 8 12.67 -7.61 0.44
CA TRP A 8 12.21 -6.24 0.49
C TRP A 8 13.32 -5.26 0.88
N LEU A 9 14.13 -5.57 1.91
CA LEU A 9 15.27 -4.75 2.32
C LEU A 9 16.31 -4.65 1.19
N GLY A 10 16.62 -5.77 0.55
CA GLY A 10 17.58 -5.84 -0.55
C GLY A 10 17.18 -4.99 -1.76
N LEU A 11 15.88 -4.82 -2.02
CA LEU A 11 15.38 -3.96 -3.09
C LEU A 11 15.17 -2.50 -2.64
N SER A 12 14.71 -2.29 -1.40
CA SER A 12 14.32 -0.96 -0.92
C SER A 12 15.51 -0.09 -0.53
N VAL A 13 16.58 -0.68 0.03
CA VAL A 13 17.77 0.08 0.44
C VAL A 13 18.50 0.70 -0.76
N PRO A 14 18.78 -0.03 -1.87
CA PRO A 14 19.37 0.57 -3.06
C PRO A 14 18.47 1.63 -3.70
N ALA A 15 17.15 1.39 -3.75
CA ALA A 15 16.20 2.37 -4.26
C ALA A 15 16.18 3.66 -3.43
N ALA A 16 16.26 3.55 -2.10
CA ALA A 16 16.36 4.68 -1.18
C ALA A 16 17.68 5.44 -1.36
N ALA A 17 18.80 4.70 -1.45
CA ALA A 17 20.14 5.27 -1.58
C ALA A 17 20.34 6.00 -2.91
N TYR A 18 19.72 5.51 -4.00
CA TYR A 18 19.78 6.16 -5.31
C TYR A 18 19.07 7.52 -5.33
N ASN A 19 18.10 7.73 -4.42
CA ASN A 19 17.39 9.00 -4.19
C ASN A 19 16.97 9.69 -5.51
N PHE A 20 15.96 9.13 -6.17
CA PHE A 20 15.42 9.64 -7.43
C PHE A 20 14.99 11.11 -7.30
N LYS A 21 15.85 12.04 -7.71
CA LYS A 21 15.56 13.49 -7.71
C LYS A 21 14.67 13.90 -8.89
N ASP A 22 14.76 13.17 -10.00
CA ASP A 22 13.92 13.42 -11.17
C ASP A 22 12.54 12.80 -10.99
N SER A 23 11.55 13.67 -10.81
CA SER A 23 10.15 13.28 -10.60
C SER A 23 9.54 12.58 -11.81
N SER A 24 9.98 12.90 -13.03
CA SER A 24 9.47 12.28 -14.26
C SER A 24 9.95 10.84 -14.39
N LEU A 25 11.23 10.61 -14.11
CA LEU A 25 11.82 9.27 -14.11
C LEU A 25 11.20 8.40 -13.02
N ALA A 26 10.93 8.95 -11.82
CA ALA A 26 10.25 8.22 -10.75
C ALA A 26 8.85 7.76 -11.15
N ILE A 27 8.07 8.61 -11.83
CA ILE A 27 6.72 8.26 -12.34
C ILE A 27 6.82 7.14 -13.38
N VAL A 28 7.74 7.25 -14.34
CA VAL A 28 7.92 6.23 -15.39
C VAL A 28 8.34 4.90 -14.79
N VAL A 29 9.34 4.90 -13.90
CA VAL A 29 9.81 3.68 -13.22
C VAL A 29 8.67 3.05 -12.43
N LEU A 30 7.93 3.83 -11.64
CA LEU A 30 6.84 3.31 -10.84
C LEU A 30 5.69 2.79 -11.70
N ALA A 31 5.37 3.44 -12.83
CA ALA A 31 4.38 2.96 -13.81
C ALA A 31 4.80 1.63 -14.46
N VAL A 32 6.05 1.51 -14.89
CA VAL A 32 6.60 0.28 -15.49
C VAL A 32 6.59 -0.85 -14.47
N VAL A 33 7.12 -0.61 -13.27
CA VAL A 33 7.17 -1.62 -12.19
C VAL A 33 5.76 -2.05 -11.77
N SER A 34 4.84 -1.11 -11.59
CA SER A 34 3.44 -1.42 -11.24
C SER A 34 2.76 -2.24 -12.33
N THR A 35 2.98 -1.90 -13.60
CA THR A 35 2.42 -2.65 -14.74
C THR A 35 2.99 -4.06 -14.79
N LEU A 36 4.32 -4.22 -14.70
CA LEU A 36 4.97 -5.54 -14.70
C LEU A 36 4.49 -6.39 -13.51
N ALA A 37 4.40 -5.81 -12.32
CA ALA A 37 3.91 -6.50 -11.14
C ALA A 37 2.45 -6.95 -11.30
N ILE A 38 1.56 -6.09 -11.80
CA ILE A 38 0.16 -6.44 -12.08
C ILE A 38 0.08 -7.57 -13.11
N LEU A 39 0.90 -7.54 -14.17
CA LEU A 39 0.95 -8.62 -15.18
C LEU A 39 1.44 -9.95 -14.58
N LEU A 40 2.44 -9.91 -13.69
CA LEU A 40 2.92 -11.09 -12.96
C LEU A 40 1.83 -11.64 -12.04
N PHE A 41 1.18 -10.78 -11.25
CA PHE A 41 0.07 -11.17 -10.38
C PHE A 41 -1.09 -11.76 -11.17
N ARG A 42 -1.39 -11.24 -12.37
CA ARG A 42 -2.44 -11.79 -13.25
C ARG A 42 -2.16 -13.25 -13.62
N LYS A 43 -0.90 -13.62 -13.86
CA LYS A 43 -0.48 -15.00 -14.19
C LYS A 43 -0.51 -15.95 -12.99
N MET A 44 -0.47 -15.44 -11.76
CA MET A 44 -0.56 -16.29 -10.56
C MET A 44 -1.97 -16.90 -10.45
N LYS A 45 -2.02 -18.23 -10.46
CA LYS A 45 -3.21 -19.02 -10.17
C LYS A 45 -3.32 -19.18 -8.65
N LEU A 46 -4.04 -18.28 -8.01
CA LEU A 46 -4.46 -18.45 -6.63
C LEU A 46 -5.87 -19.04 -6.64
N ALA A 47 -6.14 -19.97 -5.72
CA ALA A 47 -7.46 -20.55 -5.58
C ALA A 47 -8.46 -19.40 -5.31
N PRO A 48 -9.52 -19.25 -6.12
CA PRO A 48 -10.56 -18.28 -5.85
C PRO A 48 -11.37 -18.78 -4.64
N ILE A 49 -11.12 -18.20 -3.47
CA ILE A 49 -11.91 -18.52 -2.27
C ILE A 49 -13.13 -17.61 -2.28
N ARG A 50 -14.31 -18.22 -2.45
CA ARG A 50 -15.59 -17.58 -2.17
C ARG A 50 -15.89 -17.75 -0.68
N GLY A 51 -15.55 -16.75 0.13
CA GLY A 51 -15.76 -16.76 1.57
C GLY A 51 -15.02 -15.60 2.23
N GLY A 52 -15.57 -15.04 3.31
CA GLY A 52 -15.08 -13.80 3.95
C GLY A 52 -16.09 -12.64 3.89
N GLY A 53 -17.39 -12.94 4.00
CA GLY A 53 -18.49 -11.98 3.82
C GLY A 53 -19.00 -11.32 5.10
N ALA A 54 -18.47 -11.68 6.27
CA ALA A 54 -18.86 -11.01 7.50
C ALA A 54 -18.18 -9.64 7.55
N ARG A 55 -18.98 -8.57 7.62
CA ARG A 55 -18.43 -7.24 7.91
C ARG A 55 -17.63 -7.36 9.22
N PRO A 56 -16.35 -6.95 9.24
CA PRO A 56 -15.56 -7.01 10.45
C PRO A 56 -16.28 -6.24 11.56
N ALA A 57 -16.30 -6.79 12.76
CA ALA A 57 -16.89 -6.12 13.90
C ALA A 57 -16.29 -4.71 14.05
N LYS A 58 -17.08 -3.72 14.46
CA LYS A 58 -16.59 -2.32 14.64
C LYS A 58 -15.32 -2.26 15.49
N ARG A 59 -15.21 -3.13 16.50
CA ARG A 59 -14.02 -3.28 17.35
C ARG A 59 -12.78 -3.71 16.56
N GLU A 60 -12.94 -4.60 15.58
CA GLU A 60 -11.84 -5.06 14.73
C GLU A 60 -11.40 -3.97 13.77
N ILE A 61 -12.33 -3.21 13.20
CA ILE A 61 -12.03 -2.03 12.38
C ILE A 61 -11.21 -1.02 13.20
N LEU A 62 -11.66 -0.72 14.43
CA LEU A 62 -10.95 0.19 15.32
C LEU A 62 -9.54 -0.32 15.65
N ARG A 63 -9.40 -1.62 15.96
CA ARG A 63 -8.09 -2.21 16.27
C ARG A 63 -7.13 -2.15 15.08
N ARG A 64 -7.62 -2.43 13.87
CA ARG A 64 -6.85 -2.31 12.63
C ARG A 64 -6.41 -0.86 12.39
N GLY A 65 -7.34 0.09 12.53
CA GLY A 65 -7.08 1.52 12.38
C GLY A 65 -6.06 2.05 13.38
N LEU A 66 -6.21 1.73 14.68
CA LEU A 66 -5.27 2.16 15.71
C LEU A 66 -3.89 1.52 15.53
N SER A 67 -3.82 0.23 15.23
CA SER A 67 -2.53 -0.46 15.04
C SER A 67 -1.81 0.04 13.80
N GLY A 68 -2.51 0.15 12.67
CA GLY A 68 -1.95 0.70 11.43
C GLY A 68 -1.54 2.16 11.59
N GLY A 69 -2.42 2.98 12.18
CA GLY A 69 -2.16 4.39 12.44
C GLY A 69 -1.01 4.63 13.41
N ALA A 70 -0.86 3.80 14.45
CA ALA A 70 0.27 3.90 15.37
C ALA A 70 1.60 3.58 14.69
N VAL A 71 1.65 2.52 13.87
CA VAL A 71 2.88 2.16 13.14
C VAL A 71 3.22 3.23 12.09
N VAL A 72 2.26 3.63 11.26
CA VAL A 72 2.47 4.69 10.25
C VAL A 72 2.85 6.01 10.93
N GLY A 73 2.15 6.40 12.01
CA GLY A 73 2.45 7.59 12.78
C GLY A 73 3.86 7.56 13.36
N THR A 74 4.31 6.43 13.89
CA THR A 74 5.68 6.27 14.39
C THR A 74 6.69 6.45 13.26
N VAL A 75 6.46 5.83 12.11
CA VAL A 75 7.33 5.94 10.92
C VAL A 75 7.38 7.38 10.40
N VAL A 76 6.25 8.11 10.43
CA VAL A 76 6.18 9.52 10.03
C VAL A 76 6.92 10.41 11.03
N LEU A 77 6.79 10.18 12.34
CA LEU A 77 7.57 10.92 13.34
C LEU A 77 9.07 10.69 13.14
N LEU A 78 9.47 9.45 12.88
CA LEU A 78 10.85 9.09 12.56
C LEU A 78 11.34 9.69 11.22
N SER A 79 10.44 10.18 10.36
CA SER A 79 10.84 10.84 9.10
C SER A 79 11.62 12.12 9.33
N GLN A 80 11.49 12.76 10.50
CA GLN A 80 12.28 13.95 10.85
C GLN A 80 13.77 13.63 10.97
N GLU A 81 14.10 12.43 11.43
CA GLU A 81 15.48 11.96 11.63
C GLU A 81 15.98 11.13 10.42
N LEU A 82 15.12 10.25 9.89
CA LEU A 82 15.48 9.32 8.82
C LEU A 82 15.22 9.91 7.42
N GLY A 83 14.48 11.01 7.31
CA GLY A 83 14.07 11.59 6.04
C GLY A 83 12.80 10.95 5.44
N PRO A 84 12.13 11.66 4.52
CA PRO A 84 10.81 11.28 3.99
C PRO A 84 10.83 9.99 3.16
N ILE A 85 11.92 9.71 2.44
CA ILE A 85 12.05 8.50 1.61
C ILE A 85 11.95 7.24 2.46
N TRP A 86 12.69 7.19 3.56
CA TRP A 86 12.68 6.06 4.48
C TRP A 86 11.32 5.88 5.14
N SER A 87 10.65 6.98 5.49
CA SER A 87 9.31 6.91 6.05
C SER A 87 8.28 6.32 5.08
N GLY A 88 8.33 6.69 3.80
CA GLY A 88 7.45 6.11 2.78
C GLY A 88 7.70 4.61 2.58
N ILE A 89 8.98 4.21 2.58
CA ILE A 89 9.40 2.82 2.45
C ILE A 89 8.83 1.98 3.61
N PHE A 90 9.09 2.36 4.87
CA PHE A 90 8.63 1.61 6.05
C PHE A 90 7.11 1.65 6.25
N ALA A 91 6.43 2.72 5.80
CA ALA A 91 4.97 2.83 5.88
C ALA A 91 4.24 1.86 4.95
N ALA A 92 4.77 1.61 3.74
CA ALA A 92 4.18 0.62 2.84
C ALA A 92 4.39 -0.81 3.39
N PHE A 93 5.65 -1.16 3.65
CA PHE A 93 6.05 -2.45 4.21
C PHE A 93 7.18 -2.22 5.22
N PRO A 94 7.15 -2.81 6.42
CA PRO A 94 6.25 -3.87 6.87
C PRO A 94 4.89 -3.38 7.40
N ALA A 95 4.64 -2.08 7.50
CA ALA A 95 3.48 -1.57 8.24
C ALA A 95 2.12 -1.94 7.61
N VAL A 96 1.71 -1.31 6.51
CA VAL A 96 0.34 -1.45 5.99
C VAL A 96 0.05 -2.87 5.51
N PHE A 97 0.92 -3.45 4.68
CA PHE A 97 0.64 -4.77 4.10
C PHE A 97 0.75 -5.91 5.10
N SER A 98 1.78 -5.94 5.95
CA SER A 98 1.94 -7.04 6.91
C SER A 98 0.85 -6.99 7.98
N LEU A 99 0.46 -5.79 8.46
CA LEU A 99 -0.65 -5.68 9.39
C LEU A 99 -1.97 -6.12 8.76
N THR A 100 -2.24 -5.71 7.51
CA THR A 100 -3.45 -6.12 6.80
C THR A 100 -3.54 -7.65 6.70
N LEU A 101 -2.45 -8.30 6.28
CA LEU A 101 -2.38 -9.76 6.19
C LEU A 101 -2.45 -10.43 7.57
N LEU A 102 -1.77 -9.90 8.58
CA LEU A 102 -1.80 -10.44 9.95
C LEU A 102 -3.22 -10.40 10.54
N PHE A 103 -3.92 -9.28 10.40
CA PHE A 103 -5.29 -9.17 10.89
C PHE A 103 -6.24 -10.07 10.09
N THR A 104 -6.05 -10.16 8.78
CA THR A 104 -6.87 -11.04 7.94
C THR A 104 -6.65 -12.51 8.28
N TYR A 105 -5.40 -12.94 8.47
CA TYR A 105 -5.05 -14.27 8.95
C TYR A 105 -5.73 -14.59 10.29
N ARG A 106 -5.75 -13.63 11.22
CA ARG A 106 -6.37 -13.82 12.54
C ARG A 106 -7.89 -13.87 12.50
N THR A 107 -8.53 -13.22 11.53
CA THR A 107 -10.00 -13.16 11.47
C THR A 107 -10.62 -14.20 10.56
N GLU A 108 -10.01 -14.47 9.41
CA GLU A 108 -10.57 -15.29 8.33
C GLU A 108 -9.72 -16.55 8.05
N GLY A 109 -8.59 -16.72 8.75
CA GLY A 109 -7.69 -17.84 8.58
C GLY A 109 -6.69 -17.70 7.43
N GLU A 110 -5.84 -18.71 7.31
CA GLU A 110 -4.70 -18.71 6.40
C GLU A 110 -5.10 -18.68 4.93
N GLU A 111 -6.09 -19.48 4.56
CA GLU A 111 -6.50 -19.66 3.18
C GLU A 111 -7.00 -18.32 2.59
N PHE A 112 -7.89 -17.64 3.32
CA PHE A 112 -8.40 -16.33 2.92
C PHE A 112 -7.30 -15.27 2.92
N SER A 113 -6.43 -15.25 3.95
CA SER A 113 -5.29 -14.34 3.98
C SER A 113 -4.37 -14.50 2.77
N ARG A 114 -4.17 -15.72 2.26
CA ARG A 114 -3.38 -15.98 1.05
C ARG A 114 -4.14 -15.56 -0.21
N ALA A 115 -5.45 -15.81 -0.28
CA ALA A 115 -6.27 -15.44 -1.42
C ALA A 115 -6.36 -13.93 -1.64
N ILE A 116 -6.37 -13.12 -0.56
CA ILE A 116 -6.43 -11.66 -0.69
C ILE A 116 -5.12 -10.99 -1.11
N VAL A 117 -3.98 -11.69 -1.10
CA VAL A 117 -2.67 -11.08 -1.42
C VAL A 117 -2.68 -10.45 -2.81
N LYS A 118 -3.12 -11.20 -3.83
CA LYS A 118 -3.17 -10.74 -5.22
C LYS A 118 -4.09 -9.53 -5.43
N PRO A 119 -5.37 -9.55 -5.02
CA PRO A 119 -6.23 -8.38 -5.17
C PRO A 119 -5.73 -7.19 -4.32
N LEU A 120 -5.20 -7.43 -3.12
CA LEU A 120 -4.62 -6.38 -2.27
C LEU A 120 -3.43 -5.68 -2.96
N MET A 121 -2.48 -6.45 -3.49
CA MET A 121 -1.31 -5.92 -4.21
C MET A 121 -1.71 -5.20 -5.49
N THR A 122 -2.63 -5.78 -6.25
CA THR A 122 -3.11 -5.19 -7.51
C THR A 122 -3.80 -3.85 -7.24
N ALA A 123 -4.68 -3.80 -6.23
CA ALA A 123 -5.36 -2.59 -5.84
C ALA A 123 -4.40 -1.51 -5.35
N ALA A 124 -3.42 -1.88 -4.51
CA ALA A 124 -2.44 -0.93 -4.04
C ALA A 124 -1.59 -0.34 -5.17
N LEU A 125 -1.10 -1.17 -6.10
CA LEU A 125 -0.29 -0.70 -7.23
C LEU A 125 -1.10 0.20 -8.19
N ALA A 126 -2.36 -0.16 -8.44
CA ALA A 126 -3.24 0.62 -9.32
C ALA A 126 -3.68 1.97 -8.72
N THR A 127 -3.73 2.08 -7.39
CA THR A 127 -4.23 3.29 -6.70
C THR A 127 -3.11 4.17 -6.15
N ALA A 128 -1.96 3.62 -5.78
CA ALA A 128 -0.86 4.38 -5.17
C ALA A 128 -0.23 5.41 -6.14
N LEU A 129 -0.07 5.03 -7.41
CA LEU A 129 0.46 5.91 -8.45
C LEU A 129 -0.41 7.15 -8.68
N PRO A 130 -1.70 7.02 -9.05
CA PRO A 130 -2.55 8.18 -9.27
C PRO A 130 -2.74 8.98 -7.98
N TYR A 131 -2.82 8.34 -6.82
CA TYR A 131 -2.85 9.04 -5.54
C TYR A 131 -1.63 9.93 -5.35
N SER A 132 -0.42 9.41 -5.57
CA SER A 132 0.83 10.14 -5.33
C SER A 132 0.98 11.35 -6.26
N ILE A 133 0.57 11.20 -7.53
CA ILE A 133 0.58 12.31 -8.51
C ILE A 133 -0.39 13.41 -8.06
N ILE A 134 -1.62 13.04 -7.72
CA ILE A 134 -2.65 14.01 -7.33
C ILE A 134 -2.29 14.67 -5.99
N ALA A 135 -1.82 13.90 -5.02
CA ALA A 135 -1.33 14.42 -3.75
C ALA A 135 -0.19 15.44 -3.96
N GLY A 136 0.77 15.14 -4.85
CA GLY A 136 1.86 16.06 -5.18
C GLY A 136 1.40 17.39 -5.79
N LEU A 137 0.26 17.40 -6.49
CA LEU A 137 -0.32 18.63 -7.07
C LEU A 137 -1.20 19.39 -6.07
N VAL A 138 -1.96 18.68 -5.25
CA VAL A 138 -3.00 19.27 -4.39
C VAL A 138 -2.45 19.67 -3.02
N PHE A 139 -1.43 18.97 -2.51
CA PHE A 139 -0.84 19.28 -1.18
C PHE A 139 -0.25 20.70 -1.11
N PRO A 140 0.50 21.20 -2.11
CA PRO A 140 0.98 22.59 -2.10
C PRO A 140 -0.14 23.64 -2.14
N LEU A 141 -1.31 23.28 -2.70
CA LEU A 141 -2.42 24.21 -2.92
C LEU A 141 -3.40 24.27 -1.74
N PHE A 142 -3.71 23.12 -1.13
CA PHE A 142 -4.78 22.99 -0.13
C PHE A 142 -4.30 22.41 1.20
N GLY A 143 -2.99 22.13 1.33
CA GLY A 143 -2.42 21.47 2.49
C GLY A 143 -2.72 19.96 2.53
N ALA A 144 -2.09 19.27 3.48
CA ALA A 144 -2.12 17.81 3.56
C ALA A 144 -3.51 17.24 3.86
N LEU A 145 -4.28 17.85 4.77
CA LEU A 145 -5.60 17.35 5.19
C LEU A 145 -6.62 17.39 4.04
N VAL A 146 -6.85 18.58 3.48
CA VAL A 146 -7.80 18.77 2.37
C VAL A 146 -7.28 18.07 1.12
N GLY A 147 -5.97 18.15 0.86
CA GLY A 147 -5.34 17.47 -0.27
C GLY A 147 -5.47 15.95 -0.22
N THR A 148 -5.37 15.33 0.96
CA THR A 148 -5.62 13.89 1.12
C THR A 148 -7.06 13.55 0.78
N GLY A 149 -8.03 14.33 1.25
CA GLY A 149 -9.44 14.14 0.91
C GLY A 149 -9.71 14.19 -0.59
N LEU A 150 -9.18 15.21 -1.27
CA LEU A 150 -9.31 15.37 -2.72
C LEU A 150 -8.62 14.24 -3.49
N ALA A 151 -7.39 13.88 -3.12
CA ALA A 151 -6.65 12.79 -3.76
C ALA A 151 -7.39 11.45 -3.61
N LEU A 152 -7.96 11.16 -2.44
CA LEU A 152 -8.77 9.96 -2.23
C LEU A 152 -10.04 9.96 -3.08
N LEU A 153 -10.74 11.09 -3.20
CA LEU A 153 -11.93 11.22 -4.05
C LEU A 153 -11.63 10.95 -5.52
N CYS A 154 -10.49 11.45 -6.03
CA CYS A 154 -10.09 11.22 -7.42
C CYS A 154 -9.68 9.76 -7.70
N VAL A 155 -9.16 9.04 -6.70
CA VAL A 155 -8.71 7.65 -6.84
C VAL A 155 -9.84 6.64 -6.55
N ALA A 156 -10.87 7.04 -5.82
CA ALA A 156 -12.02 6.20 -5.48
C ALA A 156 -12.69 5.49 -6.68
N PRO A 157 -12.83 6.10 -7.88
CA PRO A 157 -13.38 5.41 -9.04
C PRO A 157 -12.53 4.22 -9.49
N ILE A 158 -11.21 4.35 -9.44
CA ILE A 158 -10.26 3.26 -9.79
C ILE A 158 -10.40 2.12 -8.79
N ALA A 159 -10.44 2.45 -7.50
CA ALA A 159 -10.67 1.47 -6.45
C ALA A 159 -12.03 0.75 -6.61
N TYR A 160 -13.09 1.51 -6.94
CA TYR A 160 -14.42 0.95 -7.19
C TYR A 160 -14.46 0.00 -8.38
N LEU A 161 -13.81 0.36 -9.50
CA LEU A 161 -13.72 -0.52 -10.67
C LEU A 161 -13.02 -1.83 -10.33
N LEU A 162 -11.93 -1.78 -9.55
CA LEU A 162 -11.20 -2.97 -9.13
C LEU A 162 -11.99 -3.90 -8.22
N LEU A 163 -12.93 -3.39 -7.42
CA LEU A 163 -13.80 -4.22 -6.58
C LEU A 163 -14.85 -4.99 -7.40
N ARG A 164 -15.06 -4.62 -8.67
CA ARG A 164 -16.05 -5.24 -9.55
C ARG A 164 -15.48 -6.41 -10.37
N PHE A 165 -14.15 -6.54 -10.41
CA PHE A 165 -13.42 -7.62 -11.09
C PHE A 165 -12.99 -8.71 -10.11
#